data_AF-A0A8T3Z5G0-F1
#
_entry.id   AF-A0A8T3Z5G0-F1
#
_cell.length_a   1.000
_cell.length_b   1.000
_cell.length_c   1.000
_cell.angle_alpha   90.00
_cell.angle_beta   90.00
_cell.angle_gamma   90.00
#
_symmetry.space_group_name_H-M   'P 1'
#
loop_
_entity.id
_entity.type
_entity.pdbx_description
1 polymer ?
#
loop_
_entity_poly.entity_id
_entity_poly.type
_entity_poly.pdbx_seq_one_letter_code
_entity_poly.pdbx_strand_id
1 'polypeptide(L)'
;MGLASSEISNLRRDRRSKRRKINSTRTLISLENDKNMELLKDFWYKLNKDAESEVVGDELKILLAHRLIKMPMPSWNEIMWRNQASLLAITFSDKEIISISSFNNCLELLKSIYSKLIDLDTKDREYNSTYASSGVKFSSLPRSNRFKEEAPGLWDEFEEITLNLIEKGNPLTRTKK
;
A
#
# COMPACT_ATOMS: atom_id res chain seq x y z
N MET A 1 2.56 -13.13 57.78
CA MET A 1 3.34 -13.60 56.60
C MET A 1 2.54 -13.63 55.27
N GLY A 2 1.25 -13.24 55.22
CA GLY A 2 0.44 -13.32 53.98
C GLY A 2 0.63 -12.20 52.95
N LEU A 3 1.00 -10.98 53.39
CA LEU A 3 1.03 -9.78 52.54
C LEU A 3 2.14 -9.83 51.47
N ALA A 4 3.35 -10.25 51.84
CA ALA A 4 4.46 -10.39 50.91
C ALA A 4 4.20 -11.46 49.82
N SER A 5 3.44 -12.52 50.14
CA SER A 5 3.07 -13.55 49.17
C SER A 5 2.03 -13.06 48.16
N SER A 6 1.05 -12.26 48.60
CA SER A 6 0.08 -11.65 47.70
C SER A 6 0.71 -10.65 46.72
N GLU A 7 1.66 -9.84 47.18
CA GLU A 7 2.36 -8.86 46.33
C GLU A 7 3.19 -9.52 45.23
N ILE A 8 3.95 -10.57 45.57
CA ILE A 8 4.74 -11.33 44.60
C ILE A 8 3.84 -12.03 43.57
N SER A 9 2.69 -12.55 44.00
CA SER A 9 1.72 -13.18 43.10
C SER A 9 1.10 -12.18 42.12
N ASN A 10 0.75 -10.98 42.59
CA ASN A 10 0.22 -9.89 41.77
C ASN A 10 1.26 -9.40 40.76
N LEU A 11 2.51 -9.21 41.21
CA LEU A 11 3.62 -8.82 40.32
C LEU A 11 3.85 -9.83 39.19
N ARG A 12 3.77 -11.14 39.48
CA ARG A 12 3.87 -12.19 38.46
C ARG A 12 2.69 -12.16 37.48
N ARG A 13 1.48 -11.94 37.99
CA ARG A 13 0.25 -11.82 37.18
C ARG A 13 0.33 -10.61 36.24
N ASP A 14 0.79 -9.47 36.74
CA ASP A 14 0.93 -8.23 35.97
C ASP A 14 2.00 -8.36 34.89
N ARG A 15 3.16 -8.96 35.21
CA ARG A 15 4.20 -9.27 34.21
C ARG A 15 3.67 -10.20 33.11
N ARG A 16 2.89 -11.22 33.48
CA ARG A 16 2.28 -12.14 32.50
C ARG A 16 1.25 -11.43 31.63
N SER A 17 0.42 -10.58 32.21
CA SER A 17 -0.56 -9.77 31.49
C SER A 17 0.13 -8.83 30.49
N LYS A 18 1.18 -8.11 30.93
CA LYS A 18 1.96 -7.21 30.07
C LYS A 18 2.60 -7.96 28.89
N ARG A 19 3.22 -9.12 29.14
CA ARG A 19 3.79 -9.96 28.08
C ARG A 19 2.74 -10.44 27.07
N ARG A 20 1.55 -10.83 27.54
CA ARG A 20 0.45 -11.22 26.66
C ARG A 20 0.00 -10.06 25.77
N LYS A 21 -0.14 -8.85 26.33
CA LYS A 21 -0.50 -7.65 25.56
C LYS A 21 0.53 -7.37 24.47
N ILE A 22 1.82 -7.32 24.82
CA ILE A 22 2.92 -7.12 23.87
C ILE A 22 2.88 -8.17 22.75
N ASN A 23 2.80 -9.45 23.10
CA ASN A 23 2.77 -10.52 22.09
C ASN A 23 1.53 -10.46 21.21
N SER A 24 0.37 -10.14 21.78
CA SER A 24 -0.89 -9.99 21.05
C SER A 24 -0.80 -8.84 20.05
N THR A 25 -0.38 -7.65 20.48
CA THR A 25 -0.22 -6.47 19.62
C THR A 25 0.78 -6.74 18.50
N ARG A 26 1.91 -7.36 18.82
CA ARG A 26 2.93 -7.75 17.82
C ARG A 26 2.38 -8.73 16.78
N THR A 27 1.60 -9.71 17.21
CA THR A 27 0.99 -10.71 16.32
C THR A 27 -0.05 -10.06 15.41
N LEU A 28 -0.93 -9.22 15.95
CA LEU A 28 -1.98 -8.55 15.17
C LEU A 28 -1.41 -7.66 14.06
N ILE A 29 -0.40 -6.84 14.38
CA ILE A 29 0.26 -6.00 13.39
C ILE A 29 1.05 -6.83 12.38
N SER A 30 1.70 -7.92 12.81
CA SER A 30 2.38 -8.83 11.87
C SER A 30 1.40 -9.43 10.87
N LEU A 31 0.26 -9.95 11.33
CA LEU A 31 -0.76 -10.55 10.46
C LEU A 31 -1.37 -9.54 9.49
N GLU A 32 -1.60 -8.30 9.94
CA GLU A 32 -2.06 -7.20 9.07
C GLU A 32 -1.02 -6.92 7.96
N ASN A 33 0.26 -6.79 8.33
CA ASN A 33 1.34 -6.57 7.38
C ASN A 33 1.51 -7.75 6.41
N ASP A 34 1.43 -8.99 6.89
CA ASP A 34 1.51 -10.19 6.05
C ASP A 34 0.37 -10.24 5.04
N LYS A 35 -0.86 -9.95 5.47
CA LYS A 35 -2.02 -9.86 4.59
C LYS A 35 -1.84 -8.76 3.54
N ASN A 36 -1.39 -7.57 3.94
CA ASN A 36 -1.14 -6.47 3.00
C ASN A 36 -0.06 -6.85 1.96
N MET A 37 1.00 -7.54 2.40
CA MET A 37 2.05 -8.03 1.51
C MET A 37 1.56 -9.11 0.54
N GLU A 38 0.73 -10.03 0.99
CA GLU A 38 0.11 -11.05 0.13
C GLU A 38 -0.75 -10.41 -0.95
N LEU A 39 -1.60 -9.45 -0.54
CA LEU A 39 -2.43 -8.67 -1.47
C LEU A 39 -1.58 -7.89 -2.49
N LEU A 40 -0.48 -7.27 -2.04
CA LEU A 40 0.44 -6.55 -2.94
C LEU A 40 1.07 -7.49 -3.97
N LYS A 41 1.56 -8.66 -3.53
CA LYS A 41 2.18 -9.65 -4.42
C LYS A 41 1.19 -10.22 -5.43
N ASP A 42 0.00 -10.58 -4.98
CA ASP A 42 -1.07 -11.09 -5.86
C ASP A 42 -1.50 -10.03 -6.88
N PHE A 43 -1.67 -8.79 -6.43
CA PHE A 43 -1.98 -7.67 -7.31
C PHE A 43 -0.89 -7.42 -8.36
N TRP A 44 0.38 -7.36 -7.93
CA TRP A 44 1.53 -7.18 -8.83
C TRP A 44 1.66 -8.33 -9.84
N TYR A 45 1.45 -9.57 -9.39
CA TYR A 45 1.47 -10.73 -10.27
C TYR A 45 0.36 -10.64 -11.33
N LYS A 46 -0.88 -10.32 -10.93
CA LYS A 46 -2.02 -10.16 -11.86
C LYS A 46 -1.79 -9.06 -12.89
N LEU A 47 -1.20 -7.95 -12.48
CA LEU A 47 -0.86 -6.82 -13.35
C LEU A 47 0.09 -7.23 -14.49
N ASN A 48 1.08 -8.06 -14.15
CA ASN A 48 2.17 -8.44 -15.04
C ASN A 48 1.99 -9.80 -15.74
N LYS A 49 0.96 -10.57 -15.40
CA LYS A 49 0.74 -11.92 -15.93
C LYS A 49 0.67 -11.98 -17.47
N ASP A 50 0.10 -10.95 -18.08
CA ASP A 50 -0.10 -10.86 -19.53
C ASP A 50 0.73 -9.71 -20.14
N ALA A 51 1.96 -9.51 -19.65
CA ALA A 51 2.85 -8.42 -20.10
C ALA A 51 3.73 -8.80 -21.32
N GLU A 52 3.27 -9.70 -22.18
CA GLU A 52 3.88 -9.93 -23.50
C GLU A 52 3.34 -8.86 -24.46
N SER A 53 3.91 -7.66 -24.41
CA SER A 53 3.56 -6.56 -25.31
C SER A 53 4.77 -6.21 -26.18
N GLU A 54 4.58 -6.12 -27.49
CA GLU A 54 5.60 -5.65 -28.45
C GLU A 54 5.88 -4.14 -28.34
N VAL A 55 5.12 -3.43 -27.50
CA VAL A 55 5.22 -1.99 -27.26
C VAL A 55 6.42 -1.70 -26.35
N VAL A 56 7.21 -0.67 -26.65
CA VAL A 56 8.44 -0.33 -25.90
C VAL A 56 8.38 1.11 -25.38
N GLY A 57 9.04 1.37 -24.25
CA GLY A 57 9.20 2.73 -23.71
C GLY A 57 7.94 3.28 -23.06
N ASP A 58 7.69 4.58 -23.21
CA ASP A 58 6.59 5.28 -22.53
C ASP A 58 5.20 4.77 -22.95
N GLU A 59 5.05 4.28 -24.17
CA GLU A 59 3.80 3.69 -24.64
C GLU A 59 3.43 2.42 -23.85
N LEU A 60 4.43 1.60 -23.48
CA LEU A 60 4.21 0.44 -22.62
C LEU A 60 3.82 0.88 -21.21
N LYS A 61 4.46 1.91 -20.66
CA LYS A 61 4.13 2.45 -19.34
C LYS A 61 2.70 3.00 -19.28
N ILE A 62 2.27 3.70 -20.33
CA ILE A 62 0.89 4.19 -20.47
C ILE A 62 -0.09 3.00 -20.50
N LEU A 63 0.23 1.94 -21.24
CA LEU A 63 -0.58 0.73 -21.30
C LEU A 63 -0.70 0.06 -19.92
N LEU A 64 0.42 -0.06 -19.20
CA LEU A 64 0.46 -0.64 -17.85
C LEU A 64 -0.29 0.23 -16.83
N ALA A 65 -0.15 1.55 -16.89
CA ALA A 65 -0.92 2.48 -16.06
C ALA A 65 -2.43 2.36 -16.34
N HIS A 66 -2.83 2.20 -17.61
CA HIS A 66 -4.22 1.90 -17.95
C HIS A 66 -4.69 0.54 -17.44
N ARG A 67 -3.83 -0.49 -17.45
CA ARG A 67 -4.16 -1.80 -16.87
C ARG A 67 -4.34 -1.67 -15.35
N LEU A 68 -3.45 -0.94 -14.69
CA LEU A 68 -3.47 -0.67 -13.25
C LEU A 68 -4.84 -0.14 -12.80
N ILE A 69 -5.31 0.96 -13.40
CA ILE A 69 -6.58 1.60 -13.02
C ILE A 69 -7.84 0.77 -13.37
N LYS A 70 -7.71 -0.25 -14.22
CA LYS A 70 -8.80 -1.17 -14.57
C LYS A 70 -8.93 -2.31 -13.57
N MET A 71 -7.90 -2.59 -12.77
CA MET A 71 -7.94 -3.63 -11.76
C MET A 71 -8.54 -3.09 -10.46
N PRO A 72 -9.32 -3.90 -9.72
CA PRO A 72 -9.83 -3.47 -8.43
C PRO A 72 -8.68 -3.25 -7.44
N MET A 73 -8.69 -2.10 -6.77
CA MET A 73 -7.67 -1.75 -5.78
C MET A 73 -7.66 -2.73 -4.60
N PRO A 74 -6.49 -3.24 -4.17
CA PRO A 74 -6.42 -4.10 -3.00
C PRO A 74 -6.80 -3.36 -1.72
N SER A 75 -7.43 -4.06 -0.79
CA SER A 75 -7.86 -3.51 0.49
C SER A 75 -6.73 -3.40 1.51
N TRP A 76 -5.63 -2.71 1.16
CA TRP A 76 -4.55 -2.43 2.10
C TRP A 76 -5.07 -1.54 3.23
N ASN A 77 -4.79 -1.91 4.48
CA ASN A 77 -5.23 -1.13 5.63
C ASN A 77 -4.25 -1.24 6.80
N GLU A 78 -4.35 -0.30 7.72
CA GLU A 78 -3.51 -0.20 8.92
C GLU A 78 -4.37 -0.09 10.20
N ILE A 79 -5.47 -0.84 10.24
CA ILE A 79 -6.47 -0.77 11.31
C ILE A 79 -5.85 -1.24 12.63
N MET A 80 -5.14 -2.37 12.62
CA MET A 80 -4.47 -2.91 13.80
C MET A 80 -3.35 -1.99 14.25
N TRP A 81 -2.57 -1.44 13.31
CA TRP A 81 -1.57 -0.42 13.63
C TRP A 81 -2.17 0.79 14.37
N ARG A 82 -3.23 1.39 13.82
CA ARG A 82 -3.89 2.57 14.41
C ARG A 82 -4.54 2.25 15.75
N ASN A 83 -5.24 1.12 15.86
CA ASN A 83 -5.95 0.73 17.09
C ASN A 83 -5.00 0.42 18.25
N GLN A 84 -3.74 0.10 17.96
CA GLN A 84 -2.73 -0.25 18.96
C GLN A 84 -1.72 0.89 19.22
N ALA A 85 -1.98 2.10 18.74
CA ALA A 85 -1.07 3.26 18.84
C ALA A 85 -0.53 3.50 20.26
N SER A 86 -1.39 3.36 21.28
CA SER A 86 -1.03 3.55 22.69
C SER A 86 -0.07 2.48 23.24
N LEU A 87 0.04 1.33 22.57
CA LEU A 87 0.88 0.21 22.99
C LEU A 87 2.17 0.09 22.16
N LEU A 88 2.39 0.95 21.17
CA LEU A 88 3.53 0.82 20.25
C LEU A 88 4.87 0.93 20.99
N ALA A 89 5.06 2.00 21.78
CA ALA A 89 6.30 2.28 22.49
C ALA A 89 6.69 1.22 23.52
N ILE A 90 5.72 0.42 24.01
CA ILE A 90 5.99 -0.69 24.94
C ILE A 90 6.16 -2.04 24.23
N THR A 91 5.76 -2.13 22.96
CA THR A 91 5.70 -3.39 22.19
C THR A 91 6.84 -3.51 21.20
N PHE A 92 7.28 -2.39 20.62
CA PHE A 92 8.24 -2.33 19.54
C PHE A 92 9.40 -1.39 19.90
N SER A 93 10.56 -1.66 19.34
CA SER A 93 11.67 -0.70 19.33
C SER A 93 11.39 0.46 18.37
N ASP A 94 12.04 1.61 18.58
CA ASP A 94 11.88 2.78 17.70
C ASP A 94 12.16 2.45 16.22
N LYS A 95 13.17 1.61 15.96
CA LYS A 95 13.49 1.13 14.60
C LYS A 95 12.35 0.34 13.97
N GLU A 96 11.70 -0.52 14.75
CA GLU A 96 10.55 -1.29 14.28
C GLU A 96 9.35 -0.36 14.03
N ILE A 97 9.10 0.60 14.91
CA ILE A 97 8.03 1.60 14.74
C ILE A 97 8.23 2.38 13.44
N ILE A 98 9.45 2.88 13.21
CA ILE A 98 9.81 3.59 11.96
C ILE A 98 9.61 2.67 10.74
N SER A 99 10.02 1.41 10.82
CA SER A 99 9.89 0.47 9.70
C SER A 99 8.43 0.14 9.36
N ILE A 100 7.56 -0.04 10.36
CA ILE A 100 6.12 -0.29 10.15
C ILE A 100 5.44 0.96 9.61
N SER A 101 5.75 2.13 10.16
CA SER A 101 5.23 3.41 9.68
C SER A 101 5.63 3.66 8.22
N SER A 102 6.91 3.46 7.88
CA SER A 102 7.38 3.57 6.50
C SER A 102 6.69 2.58 5.57
N PHE A 103 6.46 1.34 6.01
CA PHE A 103 5.73 0.33 5.25
C PHE A 103 4.30 0.77 4.94
N ASN A 104 3.56 1.23 5.95
CA ASN A 104 2.18 1.71 5.75
C ASN A 104 2.13 2.96 4.88
N ASN A 105 3.07 3.89 5.04
CA ASN A 105 3.17 5.08 4.21
C ASN A 105 3.38 4.72 2.73
N CYS A 106 4.24 3.74 2.43
CA CYS A 106 4.41 3.26 1.06
C CYS A 106 3.10 2.70 0.48
N LEU A 107 2.32 1.94 1.24
CA LEU A 107 1.01 1.45 0.79
C LEU A 107 0.01 2.60 0.53
N GLU A 108 0.01 3.64 1.37
CA GLU A 108 -0.81 4.84 1.15
C GLU A 108 -0.34 5.63 -0.08
N LEU A 109 0.96 5.72 -0.35
CA LEU A 109 1.49 6.33 -1.57
C LEU A 109 1.01 5.57 -2.81
N LEU A 110 1.05 4.23 -2.81
CA LEU A 110 0.50 3.43 -3.91
C LEU A 110 -0.99 3.72 -4.13
N LYS A 111 -1.78 3.92 -3.07
CA LYS A 111 -3.18 4.35 -3.17
C LYS A 111 -3.34 5.73 -3.77
N SER A 112 -2.50 6.67 -3.36
CA SER A 112 -2.50 8.03 -3.89
C SER A 112 -2.21 8.05 -5.39
N ILE A 113 -1.18 7.31 -5.82
CA ILE A 113 -0.81 7.19 -7.24
C ILE A 113 -1.97 6.59 -8.05
N TYR A 114 -2.56 5.49 -7.55
CA TYR A 114 -3.69 4.83 -8.19
C TYR A 114 -4.90 5.78 -8.34
N SER A 115 -5.28 6.49 -7.28
CA SER A 115 -6.37 7.47 -7.33
C SER A 115 -6.08 8.61 -8.28
N LYS A 116 -4.83 9.11 -8.30
CA LYS A 116 -4.40 10.16 -9.24
C LYS A 116 -4.52 9.70 -10.69
N LEU A 117 -4.13 8.46 -11.00
CA LEU A 117 -4.27 7.90 -12.35
C LEU A 117 -5.74 7.75 -12.76
N ILE A 118 -6.63 7.33 -11.84
CA ILE A 118 -8.08 7.31 -12.10
C ILE A 118 -8.58 8.72 -12.40
N ASP A 119 -8.22 9.72 -11.58
CA ASP A 119 -8.66 11.09 -11.76
C ASP A 119 -8.18 11.70 -13.10
N LEU A 120 -6.99 11.31 -13.56
CA LEU A 120 -6.49 11.71 -14.87
C LEU A 120 -7.29 11.05 -16.00
N ASP A 121 -7.55 9.75 -15.92
CA ASP A 121 -8.33 9.02 -16.94
C ASP A 121 -9.79 9.49 -17.00
N THR A 122 -10.42 9.78 -15.86
CA THR A 122 -11.79 10.32 -15.82
C THR A 122 -11.86 11.71 -16.46
N LYS A 123 -10.95 12.63 -16.09
CA LYS A 123 -10.89 13.98 -16.68
C LYS A 123 -10.64 13.96 -18.18
N ASP A 124 -9.75 13.08 -18.64
CA ASP A 124 -9.47 12.94 -20.08
C ASP A 124 -10.71 12.41 -20.83
N ARG A 125 -11.46 11.47 -20.24
CA ARG A 125 -12.72 10.97 -20.83
C ARG A 125 -13.81 12.04 -20.84
N GLU A 126 -14.01 12.75 -19.73
CA GLU A 126 -15.00 13.83 -19.61
C GLU A 126 -14.72 14.93 -20.63
N TYR A 127 -13.48 15.40 -20.71
CA TYR A 127 -13.06 16.40 -21.69
C TYR A 127 -13.38 15.91 -23.11
N ASN A 128 -12.93 14.72 -23.49
CA ASN A 128 -13.12 14.20 -24.84
C ASN A 128 -14.61 13.93 -25.19
N SER A 129 -15.46 13.57 -24.21
CA SER A 129 -16.89 13.35 -24.41
C SER A 129 -17.70 14.65 -24.59
N THR A 130 -17.30 15.72 -23.90
CA THR A 130 -17.95 17.04 -23.95
C THR A 130 -17.83 17.65 -25.36
N TYR A 131 -16.68 17.46 -26.02
CA TYR A 131 -16.47 17.95 -27.38
C TYR A 131 -16.96 17.00 -28.49
N ALA A 132 -17.16 15.71 -28.19
CA ALA A 132 -17.81 14.77 -29.12
C ALA A 132 -19.30 15.12 -29.36
N SER A 133 -19.93 15.76 -28.39
CA SER A 133 -21.36 16.12 -28.42
C SER A 133 -21.65 17.44 -29.16
N SER A 134 -20.63 18.22 -29.51
CA SER A 134 -20.79 19.57 -30.09
C SER A 134 -20.81 19.62 -31.62
N GLY A 135 -20.79 18.47 -32.31
CA GLY A 135 -20.92 18.40 -33.78
C GLY A 135 -19.74 18.99 -34.58
N VAL A 136 -18.64 19.36 -33.91
CA VAL A 136 -17.42 19.89 -34.53
C VAL A 136 -16.60 18.73 -35.11
N LYS A 137 -16.04 18.90 -36.32
CA LYS A 137 -15.18 17.90 -36.96
C LYS A 137 -14.06 17.46 -36.00
N PHE A 138 -14.09 16.17 -35.61
CA PHE A 138 -13.19 15.55 -34.62
C PHE A 138 -11.68 15.75 -34.85
N SER A 139 -11.26 16.12 -36.08
CA SER A 139 -9.86 16.26 -36.45
C SER A 139 -9.18 17.56 -35.97
N SER A 140 -9.92 18.55 -35.47
CA SER A 140 -9.38 19.88 -35.12
C SER A 140 -9.48 20.26 -33.64
N LEU A 141 -9.99 19.37 -32.78
CA LEU A 141 -10.14 19.64 -31.34
C LEU A 141 -8.92 19.12 -30.57
N PRO A 142 -8.33 19.91 -29.66
CA PRO A 142 -7.21 19.45 -28.83
C PRO A 142 -7.71 18.35 -27.91
N ARG A 143 -7.27 17.11 -28.08
CA ARG A 143 -7.56 16.03 -27.12
C ARG A 143 -6.75 16.28 -25.86
N SER A 144 -7.35 16.03 -24.69
CA SER A 144 -6.55 15.98 -23.47
C SER A 144 -5.61 14.78 -23.55
N ASN A 145 -4.31 15.04 -23.45
CA ASN A 145 -3.23 14.05 -23.41
C ASN A 145 -2.58 13.97 -22.01
N ARG A 146 -3.23 14.56 -20.99
CA ARG A 146 -2.66 14.67 -19.64
C ARG A 146 -2.36 13.31 -19.03
N PHE A 147 -3.21 12.30 -19.27
CA PHE A 147 -2.91 10.94 -18.84
C PHE A 147 -1.63 10.42 -19.51
N LYS A 148 -1.46 10.62 -20.82
CA LYS A 148 -0.26 10.16 -21.54
C LYS A 148 1.02 10.87 -21.10
N GLU A 149 0.91 12.12 -20.68
CA GLU A 149 2.03 12.93 -20.21
C GLU A 149 2.45 12.55 -18.77
N GLU A 150 1.50 12.35 -17.86
CA GLU A 150 1.80 12.09 -16.43
C GLU A 150 1.89 10.60 -16.07
N ALA A 151 1.21 9.71 -16.79
CA ALA A 151 1.13 8.29 -16.43
C ALA A 151 2.48 7.56 -16.44
N PRO A 152 3.43 7.82 -17.36
CA PRO A 152 4.74 7.16 -17.34
C PRO A 152 5.51 7.39 -16.03
N GLY A 153 5.55 8.63 -15.54
CA GLY A 153 6.24 8.96 -14.30
C GLY A 153 5.55 8.36 -13.07
N LEU A 154 4.20 8.43 -13.04
CA LEU A 154 3.42 7.80 -11.97
C LEU A 154 3.55 6.28 -11.96
N TRP A 155 3.71 5.66 -13.14
CA TRP A 155 3.99 4.24 -13.26
C TRP A 155 5.37 3.89 -12.70
N ASP A 156 6.41 4.63 -13.06
CA ASP A 156 7.77 4.38 -12.57
C ASP A 156 7.81 4.46 -11.03
N GLU A 157 7.17 5.47 -10.44
CA GLU A 157 7.05 5.59 -8.97
C GLU A 157 6.28 4.40 -8.36
N PHE A 158 5.18 3.99 -8.98
CA PHE A 158 4.38 2.86 -8.51
C PHE A 158 5.17 1.55 -8.53
N GLU A 159 5.88 1.29 -9.63
CA GLU A 159 6.71 0.11 -9.82
C GLU A 159 7.87 0.09 -8.83
N GLU A 160 8.58 1.20 -8.67
CA GLU A 160 9.69 1.32 -7.73
C GLU A 160 9.23 1.04 -6.29
N ILE A 161 8.13 1.67 -5.84
CA ILE A 161 7.60 1.43 -4.49
C ILE A 161 7.17 -0.03 -4.33
N THR A 162 6.50 -0.59 -5.32
CA THR A 162 5.99 -1.99 -5.26
C THR A 162 7.13 -2.99 -5.18
N LEU A 163 8.14 -2.87 -6.04
CA LEU A 163 9.30 -3.76 -6.04
C LEU A 163 10.08 -3.64 -4.73
N ASN A 164 10.30 -2.41 -4.25
CA ASN A 164 10.95 -2.16 -2.96
C ASN A 164 10.19 -2.82 -1.79
N LEU A 165 8.86 -2.74 -1.77
CA LEU A 165 8.04 -3.38 -0.74
C LEU A 165 8.11 -4.91 -0.82
N ILE A 166 8.07 -5.48 -2.02
CA ILE A 166 8.16 -6.93 -2.23
C ILE A 166 9.53 -7.46 -1.81
N GLU A 167 10.61 -6.77 -2.18
CA GLU A 167 11.98 -7.13 -1.78
C GLU A 167 12.15 -7.03 -0.26
N LYS A 168 11.64 -5.94 0.34
CA LYS A 168 11.80 -5.72 1.78
C LYS A 168 10.96 -6.65 2.63
N GLY A 169 9.77 -7.03 2.15
CA GLY A 169 8.83 -7.90 2.85
C GLY A 169 8.24 -7.27 4.11
N ASN A 170 7.63 -8.11 4.96
CA ASN A 170 7.04 -7.65 6.20
C ASN A 170 8.13 -7.10 7.16
N PRO A 171 8.03 -5.85 7.62
CA PRO A 171 9.03 -5.21 8.47
C PRO A 171 9.31 -5.97 9.78
N LEU A 172 8.35 -6.75 10.28
CA LEU A 172 8.48 -7.50 11.53
C LEU A 172 9.10 -8.91 11.38
N THR A 173 9.13 -9.45 10.16
CA THR A 173 9.66 -10.79 9.88
C THR A 173 11.18 -10.83 9.68
N ARG A 174 11.81 -9.66 9.52
CA ARG A 174 13.26 -9.50 9.26
C ARG A 174 14.18 -9.95 10.41
N THR A 175 13.63 -10.36 11.55
CA THR A 175 14.38 -10.74 12.77
C THR A 175 14.73 -12.22 12.85
N LYS A 176 14.96 -12.89 11.71
CA LYS A 176 15.57 -14.23 11.65
C LYS A 176 16.74 -14.27 10.66
N LYS A 177 17.81 -13.55 10.95
CA LYS A 177 19.17 -13.89 10.51
C LYS A 177 20.13 -13.57 11.63
#